data_AF-A0A356ATF8-F1
#
_entry.id   AF-A0A356ATF8-F1
#
_cell.length_a   1.000
_cell.length_b   1.000
_cell.length_c   1.000
_cell.angle_alpha   90.00
_cell.angle_beta   90.00
_cell.angle_gamma   90.00
#
_symmetry.space_group_name_H-M   'P 1'
#
loop_
_entity.id
_entity.type
_entity.pdbx_description
1 polymer ?
#
loop_
_entity_poly.entity_id
_entity_poly.type
_entity_poly.pdbx_seq_one_letter_code
_entity_poly.pdbx_strand_id
1 'polypeptide(L)' 'EFLKQPSKFIDVGARIPKGVLLVGPPGTGKTLLAKAVAGEAGVPFYTISGSDFVEMFVGVGASRVR' A
#
# COMPACT_ATOMS: atom_id res chain seq x y z
N GLU A 1 -2.96 -11.19 13.00
CA GLU A 1 -2.00 -11.36 14.12
C GLU A 1 -0.70 -10.60 13.89
N PHE A 2 -0.11 -10.69 12.69
CA PHE A 2 1.03 -9.87 12.27
C PHE A 2 0.90 -8.36 12.56
N LEU A 3 -0.21 -7.73 12.15
CA LEU A 3 -0.49 -6.31 12.43
C LEU A 3 -0.77 -6.00 13.91
N LYS A 4 -1.11 -7.02 14.72
CA LYS A 4 -1.48 -6.87 16.13
C LYS A 4 -0.30 -7.15 17.07
N GLN A 5 0.65 -8.01 16.68
CA GLN A 5 1.79 -8.45 17.47
C GLN A 5 3.07 -8.59 16.61
N PRO A 6 3.65 -7.47 16.12
CA PRO A 6 4.83 -7.50 15.28
C PRO A 6 6.09 -7.98 16.02
N SER A 7 6.16 -7.82 17.34
CA SER A 7 7.30 -8.24 18.18
C SER A 7 7.61 -9.73 18.06
N LYS A 8 6.57 -10.58 18.10
CA LYS A 8 6.72 -12.03 17.94
C LYS A 8 7.42 -12.44 16.63
N PHE A 9 7.26 -11.67 15.56
CA PHE A 9 7.90 -11.98 14.27
C PHE A 9 9.36 -11.51 14.22
N ILE A 10 9.68 -10.43 14.93
CA ILE A 10 11.05 -9.94 15.08
C ILE A 10 11.88 -10.91 15.95
N ASP A 11 11.29 -11.44 17.02
CA ASP A 11 11.95 -12.38 17.94
C ASP A 11 12.37 -13.69 17.26
N VAL A 12 11.65 -14.10 16.21
CA VAL A 12 11.93 -15.31 15.42
C VAL A 12 12.83 -15.00 14.20
N GLY A 13 13.30 -13.75 14.06
CA GLY A 13 14.17 -13.31 12.97
C GLY A 13 13.48 -13.17 11.61
N ALA A 14 12.15 -13.11 11.58
CA ALA A 14 11.40 -13.03 10.32
C ALA A 14 11.50 -11.62 9.71
N ARG A 15 11.79 -11.55 8.41
CA ARG A 15 11.82 -10.27 7.68
C ARG A 15 10.41 -9.86 7.29
N ILE A 16 9.97 -8.73 7.85
CA ILE A 16 8.64 -8.17 7.57
C ILE A 16 8.55 -7.72 6.10
N PRO A 17 7.58 -8.23 5.31
CA PRO A 17 7.33 -7.72 3.97
C PRO A 17 6.91 -6.26 4.06
N LYS A 18 7.54 -5.41 3.23
CA LYS A 18 7.31 -3.96 3.23
C LYS A 18 6.16 -3.52 2.34
N GLY A 19 5.67 -4.38 1.46
CA GLY A 19 4.57 -4.08 0.55
C GLY A 19 4.07 -5.33 -0.18
N VAL A 20 2.92 -5.19 -0.83
CA VAL A 20 2.26 -6.23 -1.62
C VAL A 20 1.81 -5.61 -2.94
N LEU A 21 1.96 -6.33 -4.04
CA LEU A 21 1.48 -5.94 -5.36
C LEU A 21 0.24 -6.77 -5.73
N LEU A 22 -0.88 -6.11 -6.02
CA LEU A 22 -2.12 -6.75 -6.47
C LEU A 22 -2.26 -6.61 -7.99
N VAL A 23 -2.34 -7.74 -8.72
CA VAL A 23 -2.45 -7.76 -10.19
C VAL A 23 -3.70 -8.52 -10.61
N GLY A 24 -4.37 -8.05 -11.66
CA GLY A 24 -5.51 -8.73 -12.28
C GLY A 24 -6.37 -7.79 -13.13
N PRO A 25 -7.37 -8.31 -13.86
CA PRO A 25 -8.29 -7.52 -14.68
C PRO A 25 -8.97 -6.37 -13.92
N PRO A 26 -9.44 -5.30 -14.59
CA PRO A 26 -10.22 -4.25 -13.93
C PRO A 26 -11.49 -4.85 -13.29
N GLY A 27 -11.96 -4.23 -12.19
CA GLY A 27 -13.17 -4.70 -11.49
C GLY A 27 -12.99 -5.88 -10.53
N THR A 28 -11.80 -6.49 -10.42
CA THR A 28 -11.55 -7.62 -9.49
C THR A 28 -11.38 -7.23 -8.01
N GLY A 29 -11.85 -6.04 -7.61
CA GLY A 29 -11.85 -5.64 -6.20
C GLY A 29 -10.50 -5.29 -5.58
N LYS A 30 -9.41 -5.14 -6.35
CA LYS A 30 -8.06 -4.78 -5.82
C LYS A 30 -8.08 -3.56 -4.89
N THR A 31 -8.68 -2.46 -5.35
CA THR A 31 -8.81 -1.23 -4.57
C THR A 31 -9.74 -1.39 -3.37
N LEU A 32 -10.80 -2.19 -3.53
CA LEU A 32 -11.76 -2.46 -2.46
C LEU A 32 -11.11 -3.27 -1.33
N LEU A 33 -10.31 -4.28 -1.69
CA LEU A 33 -9.55 -5.09 -0.74
C LEU A 33 -8.58 -4.23 0.07
N ALA A 34 -7.84 -3.34 -0.58
CA ALA A 34 -6.90 -2.45 0.10
C ALA A 34 -7.61 -1.52 1.10
N LYS A 35 -8.79 -0.97 0.74
CA LYS A 35 -9.63 -0.17 1.63
C LYS A 35 -10.18 -0.97 2.81
N ALA A 36 -10.69 -2.17 2.55
CA ALA A 36 -11.23 -3.06 3.58
C ALA A 36 -10.15 -3.45 4.60
N VAL A 37 -8.94 -3.80 4.14
CA VAL A 37 -7.81 -4.13 5.02
C VAL A 37 -7.43 -2.95 5.92
N ALA A 38 -7.38 -1.72 5.38
CA ALA A 38 -7.09 -0.54 6.18
C ALA A 38 -8.19 -0.25 7.22
N GLY A 39 -9.46 -0.43 6.83
CA GLY A 39 -10.61 -0.32 7.74
C GLY A 39 -10.55 -1.33 8.89
N GLU A 40 -10.32 -2.61 8.58
CA GLU A 40 -10.18 -3.69 9.57
C GLU A 40 -8.96 -3.50 10.48
N ALA A 41 -7.88 -2.92 9.96
CA ALA A 41 -6.68 -2.61 10.73
C ALA A 41 -6.81 -1.29 11.54
N GLY A 42 -7.85 -0.48 11.29
CA GLY A 42 -8.06 0.79 11.97
C GLY A 42 -6.99 1.85 11.66
N VAL A 43 -6.36 1.77 10.48
CA VAL A 43 -5.27 2.69 10.07
C VAL A 43 -5.72 3.61 8.93
N PRO A 44 -5.13 4.81 8.78
CA PRO A 44 -5.42 5.69 7.65
C PRO A 44 -5.14 4.99 6.29
N PHE A 45 -6.02 5.19 5.32
CA PHE A 45 -5.86 4.69 3.96
C PHE A 45 -5.50 5.83 3.00
N TYR A 46 -4.26 5.82 2.51
CA TYR A 46 -3.79 6.76 1.49
C TYR A 46 -3.88 6.12 0.10
N THR A 47 -4.41 6.87 -0.86
CA THR A 47 -4.63 6.42 -2.23
C THR A 47 -4.01 7.45 -3.16
N ILE A 48 -3.09 7.00 -4.01
CA ILE A 48 -2.48 7.83 -5.04
C ILE A 48 -2.59 7.07 -6.37
N SER A 49 -3.08 7.73 -7.41
CA SER A 49 -3.13 7.10 -8.74
C SER A 49 -1.78 7.24 -9.42
N GLY A 50 -1.28 6.17 -10.02
CA GLY A 50 -0.07 6.22 -10.86
C GLY A 50 -0.21 7.22 -12.02
N SER A 51 -1.44 7.40 -12.51
CA SER A 51 -1.76 8.37 -13.56
C SER A 51 -1.56 9.83 -13.12
N ASP A 52 -1.67 10.12 -11.82
CA ASP A 52 -1.47 11.48 -11.27
C ASP A 52 0.01 11.92 -11.37
N PHE A 53 0.92 10.98 -11.64
CA PHE A 53 2.35 11.24 -11.83
C PHE A 53 2.75 11.39 -13.31
N VAL A 54 1.83 11.16 -14.25
CA VAL A 54 2.10 11.29 -15.69
C VAL A 54 1.77 12.72 -16.12
N GLU A 55 2.65 13.65 -15.83
CA GLU A 55 2.60 15.00 -16.38
C GLU A 55 3.60 15.14 -17.56
N MET A 56 3.24 15.96 -18.56
CA MET A 56 4.09 16.23 -19.74
C MET A 56 5.40 16.96 -19.41
N PHE A 57 5.59 17.44 -18.18
CA PHE A 57 6.75 18.23 -17.76
C PHE A 57 7.60 17.47 -16.73
N VAL A 58 8.90 17.35 -17.05
CA VAL A 58 9.88 16.64 -16.22
C VAL A 58 10.00 17.31 -14.85
N GLY A 59 9.92 16.52 -13.76
CA GLY A 59 10.22 16.97 -12.39
C GLY A 59 9.03 17.39 -11.53
N VAL A 60 7.84 17.60 -12.10
CA VAL A 60 6.65 18.01 -11.32
C VAL A 60 6.03 16.82 -10.58
N GLY A 61 6.00 15.63 -11.21
CA GLY A 61 5.51 14.39 -10.58
C GLY A 61 6.37 13.90 -9.41
N ALA A 62 7.71 14.06 -9.49
CA ALA A 62 8.63 13.61 -8.43
C ALA A 62 8.53 14.44 -7.13
N SER A 63 8.10 15.70 -7.23
CA SER A 63 7.91 16.58 -6.06
C SER A 63 6.78 16.10 -5.14
N ARG A 64 5.77 15.41 -5.68
CA ARG A 64 4.59 14.91 -4.93
C ARG A 64 4.85 13.62 -4.15
N VAL A 65 6.06 13.06 -4.23
CA VAL A 65 6.43 11.78 -3.59
C VAL A 65 7.05 11.98 -2.20
N ARG A 66 7.49 13.20 -1.86
CA ARG A 66 8.18 13.50 -0.58
C ARG A 66 7.26 14.01 0.51
#